data_AF-A0A8T9QAC1-F1
#
_entry.id   AF-A0A8T9QAC1-F1
#
_cell.length_a   1.000
_cell.length_b   1.000
_cell.length_c   1.000
_cell.angle_alpha   90.00
_cell.angle_beta   90.00
_cell.angle_gamma   90.00
#
_symmetry.space_group_name_H-M   'P 1'
#
loop_
_entity.id
_entity.type
_entity.pdbx_description
1 polymer ?
#
loop_
_entity_poly.entity_id
_entity_poly.type
_entity_poly.pdbx_seq_one_letter_code
_entity_poly.pdbx_strand_id
1 'polypeptide(L)'
;MVEKGNKVGVWEYYAYTRDGRQVIVQKYDHTTNKLVFFRPIEDVPYDVELQPGQWTRSRVDQPPLFIGGDPILATYTTKIVYPPVAQDRKLQGKVLISFAIDTLGRASNHKVLMSVGGGCDEEAMRVCRTIPNQWIPARKGSRAVPVVYELPFTFKLQTVAQ
;
A
#
# COMPACT_ATOMS: atom_id res chain seq x y z
N MET A 1 21.56 8.53 4.56
CA MET A 1 22.86 7.84 4.71
C MET A 1 22.61 6.37 4.99
N VAL A 2 23.54 5.47 4.67
CA VAL A 2 23.41 4.04 5.02
C VAL A 2 24.58 3.68 5.92
N GLU A 3 24.30 3.10 7.08
CA GLU A 3 25.31 2.62 8.03
C GLU A 3 25.10 1.13 8.28
N LYS A 4 26.14 0.32 8.04
CA LYS A 4 26.09 -1.15 8.22
C LYS A 4 24.89 -1.82 7.52
N GLY A 5 24.52 -1.31 6.34
CA GLY A 5 23.38 -1.80 5.55
C GLY A 5 22.01 -1.24 5.93
N ASN A 6 21.92 -0.44 7.00
CA ASN A 6 20.66 0.16 7.45
C ASN A 6 20.56 1.61 7.01
N LYS A 7 19.37 2.03 6.57
CA LYS A 7 19.08 3.45 6.33
C LYS A 7 19.16 4.20 7.65
N VAL A 8 19.88 5.32 7.67
CA VAL A 8 19.97 6.24 8.80
C VAL A 8 19.77 7.69 8.36
N GLY A 9 19.30 8.50 9.29
CA GLY A 9 18.93 9.91 9.11
C GLY A 9 17.60 10.08 8.39
N VAL A 10 17.32 11.34 8.01
CA VAL A 10 16.14 11.70 7.22
C VAL A 10 16.34 11.30 5.76
N TRP A 11 15.44 10.48 5.26
CA TRP A 11 15.37 10.11 3.84
C TRP A 11 14.18 10.80 3.18
N GLU A 12 14.38 11.28 1.97
CA GLU A 12 13.33 11.84 1.13
C GLU A 12 12.91 10.80 0.09
N TYR A 13 11.62 10.60 -0.02
CA TYR A 13 10.99 9.73 -1.01
C TYR A 13 10.19 10.56 -1.98
N TYR A 14 10.36 10.25 -3.26
CA TYR A 14 9.82 11.04 -4.35
C TYR A 14 8.87 10.21 -5.19
N ALA A 15 7.84 10.85 -5.72
CA ALA A 15 7.00 10.32 -6.78
C ALA A 15 6.94 11.34 -7.94
N TYR A 16 6.38 10.91 -9.07
CA TYR A 16 6.13 11.79 -10.20
C TYR A 16 4.64 12.14 -10.25
N THR A 17 4.33 13.42 -10.40
CA THR A 17 2.98 13.89 -10.68
C THR A 17 2.58 13.56 -12.12
N ARG A 18 1.28 13.69 -12.44
CA ARG A 18 0.74 13.38 -13.77
C ARG A 18 1.41 14.17 -14.91
N ASP A 19 1.87 15.39 -14.62
CA ASP A 19 2.62 16.25 -15.54
C ASP A 19 4.14 15.99 -15.52
N GLY A 20 4.59 14.90 -14.89
CA GLY A 20 5.98 14.45 -14.91
C GLY A 20 6.91 15.15 -13.91
N ARG A 21 6.40 16.04 -13.04
CA ARG A 21 7.24 16.69 -12.03
C ARG A 21 7.55 15.74 -10.89
N GLN A 22 8.82 15.69 -10.51
CA GLN A 22 9.22 14.97 -9.30
C GLN A 22 8.84 15.76 -8.06
N VAL A 23 8.20 15.10 -7.11
CA VAL A 23 7.76 15.71 -5.86
C VAL A 23 8.11 14.84 -4.66
N ILE A 24 8.51 15.48 -3.56
CA ILE A 24 8.65 14.78 -2.28
C ILE A 24 7.25 14.38 -1.81
N VAL A 25 7.07 13.08 -1.58
CA VAL A 25 5.82 12.50 -1.05
C VAL A 25 5.95 12.10 0.41
N GLN A 26 7.16 11.81 0.87
CA GLN A 26 7.43 11.43 2.25
C GLN A 26 8.86 11.80 2.64
N LYS A 27 9.05 12.33 3.85
CA LYS A 27 10.34 12.35 4.54
C LYS A 27 10.23 11.51 5.79
N TYR A 28 11.13 10.55 5.97
CA TYR A 28 11.14 9.65 7.11
C TYR A 28 12.53 9.58 7.71
N ASP A 29 12.61 9.80 9.01
CA ASP A 29 13.84 9.62 9.78
C ASP A 29 13.97 8.15 10.19
N HIS A 30 14.90 7.45 9.54
CA HIS A 30 15.17 6.04 9.81
C HIS A 30 15.99 5.82 11.09
N THR A 31 16.64 6.87 11.63
CA THR A 31 17.33 6.77 12.91
C THR A 31 16.33 6.81 14.07
N THR A 32 15.32 7.68 13.97
CA THR A 32 14.35 7.88 15.07
C THR A 32 13.00 7.21 14.83
N ASN A 33 12.81 6.57 13.68
CA ASN A 33 11.54 5.98 13.23
C ASN A 33 10.39 6.98 13.24
N LYS A 34 10.64 8.18 12.72
CA LYS A 34 9.66 9.28 12.71
C LYS A 34 9.32 9.74 11.30
N LEU A 35 8.02 9.88 11.05
CA LEU A 35 7.54 10.63 9.90
C LEU A 35 7.85 12.11 10.10
N VAL A 36 8.65 12.68 9.20
CA VAL A 36 9.04 14.09 9.22
C VAL A 36 8.10 14.91 8.33
N PHE A 37 7.70 14.34 7.20
CA PHE A 37 6.81 14.98 6.25
C PHE A 37 6.07 13.92 5.44
N PHE A 38 4.83 14.20 5.09
CA PHE A 38 4.16 13.52 3.99
C PHE A 38 3.44 14.57 3.16
N ARG A 39 3.34 14.34 1.86
CA ARG A 39 2.48 15.13 1.00
C ARG A 39 1.05 14.65 1.22
N PRO A 40 0.12 15.52 1.64
CA PRO A 40 -1.29 15.14 1.73
C PRO A 40 -1.77 14.67 0.36
N ILE A 41 -2.35 13.49 0.33
CA ILE A 41 -3.06 12.94 -0.83
C ILE A 41 -4.54 13.33 -0.69
N GLU A 42 -5.35 13.09 -1.72
CA GLU A 42 -6.78 13.36 -1.73
C GLU A 42 -7.49 12.94 -0.44
N ASP A 43 -8.59 13.63 -0.18
CA ASP A 43 -9.46 13.50 0.99
C ASP A 43 -10.26 12.18 0.98
N VAL A 44 -9.51 11.07 1.11
CA VAL A 44 -10.01 9.70 1.03
C VAL A 44 -10.44 9.24 2.43
N PRO A 45 -11.72 8.88 2.64
CA PRO A 45 -12.15 8.27 3.89
C PRO A 45 -11.71 6.81 3.96
N TYR A 46 -11.32 6.36 5.16
CA TYR A 46 -10.97 4.98 5.46
C TYR A 46 -12.04 4.35 6.35
N ASP A 47 -12.16 3.02 6.34
CA ASP A 47 -12.82 2.33 7.44
C ASP A 47 -11.86 2.33 8.63
N VAL A 48 -12.25 2.99 9.71
CA VAL A 48 -11.46 3.21 10.91
C VAL A 48 -12.12 2.51 12.09
N GLU A 49 -11.32 1.86 12.94
CA GLU A 49 -11.79 1.28 14.20
C GLU A 49 -11.52 2.24 15.37
N LEU A 50 -12.55 2.97 15.80
CA LEU A 50 -12.44 3.91 16.93
C LEU A 50 -12.77 3.26 18.28
N GLN A 51 -13.53 2.18 18.23
CA GLN A 51 -13.88 1.32 19.36
C GLN A 51 -13.66 -0.13 18.93
N PRO A 52 -13.19 -1.03 19.82
CA PRO A 52 -12.94 -2.41 19.47
C PRO A 52 -14.15 -3.09 18.81
N GLY A 53 -13.96 -3.66 17.63
CA GLY A 53 -14.98 -4.33 16.83
C GLY A 53 -15.86 -3.40 15.99
N GLN A 54 -15.77 -2.08 16.15
CA GLN A 54 -16.63 -1.13 15.45
C GLN A 54 -15.87 -0.34 14.39
N TRP A 55 -16.04 -0.78 13.13
CA TRP A 55 -15.50 -0.11 11.95
C TRP A 55 -16.47 0.97 11.46
N THR A 56 -15.95 2.17 11.20
CA THR A 56 -16.74 3.29 10.68
C THR A 56 -15.95 4.03 9.62
N ARG A 57 -16.62 4.33 8.50
CA ARG A 57 -16.03 5.11 7.43
C ARG A 57 -15.82 6.56 7.89
N SER A 58 -14.56 6.98 7.99
CA SER A 58 -14.19 8.28 8.55
C SER A 58 -12.91 8.81 7.96
N ARG A 59 -12.74 10.13 8.07
CA ARG A 59 -11.49 10.81 7.71
C ARG A 59 -10.47 10.67 8.82
N VAL A 60 -9.21 10.70 8.42
CA VAL A 60 -8.03 10.65 9.28
C VAL A 60 -7.15 11.86 8.97
N ASP A 61 -6.51 12.43 9.98
CA ASP A 61 -5.63 13.59 9.83
C ASP A 61 -4.30 13.19 9.18
N GLN A 62 -3.87 11.95 9.42
CA GLN A 62 -2.76 11.31 8.74
C GLN A 62 -3.21 9.94 8.20
N PRO A 63 -3.13 9.68 6.89
CA PRO A 63 -3.45 8.38 6.33
C PRO A 63 -2.43 7.32 6.78
N PRO A 64 -2.74 6.02 6.64
CA PRO A 64 -1.71 5.00 6.70
C PRO A 64 -0.72 5.23 5.55
N LEU A 65 0.58 5.15 5.84
CA LEU A 65 1.62 5.37 4.84
C LEU A 65 2.61 4.21 4.85
N PHE A 66 2.98 3.70 3.68
CA PHE A 66 4.11 2.79 3.59
C PHE A 66 5.42 3.57 3.69
N ILE A 67 6.41 3.08 4.46
CA ILE A 67 7.74 3.72 4.50
C ILE A 67 8.39 3.54 3.13
N GLY A 68 8.69 4.65 2.46
CA GLY A 68 9.08 4.67 1.05
C GLY A 68 7.98 5.15 0.09
N GLY A 69 6.74 5.26 0.58
CA GLY A 69 5.58 5.69 -0.18
C GLY A 69 5.15 4.70 -1.28
N ASP A 70 4.19 5.14 -2.08
CA ASP A 70 3.61 4.36 -3.18
C ASP A 70 4.63 3.82 -4.19
N PRO A 71 5.73 4.54 -4.55
CA PRO A 71 6.72 4.01 -5.49
C PRO A 71 7.38 2.72 -4.98
N ILE A 72 7.74 2.66 -3.70
CA ILE A 72 8.32 1.44 -3.12
C ILE A 72 7.27 0.35 -2.98
N LEU A 73 6.05 0.70 -2.54
CA LEU A 73 4.94 -0.25 -2.44
C LEU A 73 4.61 -0.90 -3.80
N ALA A 74 4.63 -0.11 -4.88
CA ALA A 74 4.40 -0.58 -6.25
C ALA A 74 5.44 -1.63 -6.70
N THR A 75 6.68 -1.57 -6.20
CA THR A 75 7.68 -2.61 -6.52
C THR A 75 7.33 -4.00 -5.98
N TYR A 76 6.43 -4.08 -4.99
CA TYR A 76 5.91 -5.36 -4.53
C TYR A 76 4.78 -5.85 -5.44
N THR A 77 3.85 -4.96 -5.82
CA THR A 77 2.69 -5.35 -6.65
C THR A 77 3.09 -5.78 -8.06
N THR A 78 4.25 -5.36 -8.56
CA THR A 78 4.81 -5.82 -9.84
C THR A 78 5.43 -7.22 -9.78
N LYS A 79 5.60 -7.82 -8.59
CA LYS A 79 6.14 -9.19 -8.42
C LYS A 79 5.10 -10.29 -8.67
N ILE A 80 3.91 -9.92 -9.15
CA ILE A 80 2.87 -10.87 -9.54
C ILE A 80 3.33 -11.69 -10.75
N VAL A 81 3.00 -12.98 -10.72
CA VAL A 81 3.17 -13.92 -11.82
C VAL A 81 1.81 -14.18 -12.43
N TYR A 82 1.65 -13.85 -13.72
CA TYR A 82 0.37 -14.02 -14.39
C TYR A 82 -0.02 -15.51 -14.49
N PRO A 83 -1.12 -15.96 -13.86
CA PRO A 83 -1.50 -17.38 -13.87
C PRO A 83 -1.78 -17.89 -15.29
N PRO A 84 -1.31 -19.09 -15.68
CA PRO A 84 -1.55 -19.65 -17.01
C PRO A 84 -3.04 -19.72 -17.38
N VAL A 85 -3.89 -20.16 -16.45
CA VAL A 85 -5.35 -20.24 -16.66
C VAL A 85 -5.95 -18.87 -16.99
N ALA A 86 -5.48 -17.81 -16.32
CA ALA A 86 -5.94 -16.45 -16.60
C ALA A 86 -5.41 -15.95 -17.96
N GLN A 87 -4.21 -16.34 -18.38
CA GLN A 87 -3.68 -16.03 -19.72
C GLN A 87 -4.48 -16.72 -20.82
N ASP A 88 -4.71 -18.04 -20.70
CA ASP A 88 -5.44 -18.84 -21.69
C ASP A 88 -6.87 -18.34 -21.90
N ARG A 89 -7.51 -17.92 -20.80
CA ARG A 89 -8.87 -17.37 -20.79
C ARG A 89 -8.93 -15.87 -21.04
N LYS A 90 -7.78 -15.24 -21.28
CA LYS A 90 -7.64 -13.79 -21.52
C LYS A 90 -8.26 -12.91 -20.41
N LEU A 91 -8.23 -13.38 -19.17
CA LEU A 91 -8.79 -12.67 -18.02
C LEU A 91 -7.88 -11.52 -17.63
N GLN A 92 -8.38 -10.28 -17.63
CA GLN A 92 -7.64 -9.08 -17.26
C GLN A 92 -8.45 -8.26 -16.24
N GLY A 93 -7.78 -7.42 -15.47
CA GLY A 93 -8.46 -6.54 -14.52
C GLY A 93 -7.61 -6.19 -13.31
N LYS A 94 -8.29 -5.79 -12.24
CA LYS A 94 -7.66 -5.49 -10.96
C LYS A 94 -8.19 -6.46 -9.90
N VAL A 95 -7.28 -7.14 -9.21
CA VAL A 95 -7.60 -7.78 -7.94
C VAL A 95 -7.37 -6.74 -6.85
N LEU A 96 -8.36 -6.52 -6.00
CA LEU A 96 -8.26 -5.58 -4.87
C LEU A 96 -8.15 -6.37 -3.58
N ILE A 97 -7.03 -6.25 -2.88
CA ILE A 97 -6.83 -6.89 -1.57
C ILE A 97 -7.05 -5.84 -0.49
N SER A 98 -7.97 -6.11 0.43
CA SER A 98 -8.15 -5.30 1.63
C SER A 98 -7.48 -5.94 2.83
N PHE A 99 -6.91 -5.14 3.73
CA PHE A 99 -6.30 -5.61 4.97
C PHE A 99 -6.35 -4.53 6.05
N ALA A 100 -6.35 -4.95 7.31
CA ALA A 100 -6.30 -4.05 8.45
C ALA A 100 -4.84 -3.69 8.77
N ILE A 101 -4.55 -2.41 8.93
CA ILE A 101 -3.30 -1.88 9.47
C ILE A 101 -3.59 -1.45 10.91
N ASP A 102 -2.91 -2.07 11.88
CA ASP A 102 -3.09 -1.75 13.30
C ASP A 102 -2.33 -0.48 13.74
N THR A 103 -2.46 -0.13 15.02
CA THR A 103 -1.79 1.04 15.61
C THR A 103 -0.27 0.91 15.68
N LEU A 104 0.29 -0.27 15.39
CA LEU A 104 1.72 -0.57 15.34
C LEU A 104 2.24 -0.69 13.90
N GLY A 105 1.39 -0.47 12.89
CA GLY A 105 1.77 -0.58 11.48
C GLY A 105 1.85 -2.02 10.95
N ARG A 106 1.20 -2.98 11.63
CA ARG A 106 1.17 -4.38 11.18
C ARG A 106 -0.06 -4.62 10.31
N ALA A 107 0.17 -5.26 9.16
CA ALA A 107 -0.90 -5.66 8.25
C ALA A 107 -1.46 -7.04 8.65
N SER A 108 -2.78 -7.17 8.68
CA SER A 108 -3.49 -8.40 9.04
C SER A 108 -4.84 -8.49 8.34
N ASN A 109 -5.55 -9.61 8.49
CA ASN A 109 -6.91 -9.79 7.96
C ASN A 109 -7.05 -9.53 6.45
N HIS A 110 -6.08 -10.00 5.66
CA HIS A 110 -6.08 -9.88 4.20
C HIS A 110 -7.28 -10.61 3.57
N LYS A 111 -8.07 -9.90 2.75
CA LYS A 111 -9.25 -10.38 2.06
C LYS A 111 -9.26 -9.91 0.61
N VAL A 112 -9.82 -10.72 -0.29
CA VAL A 112 -10.09 -10.30 -1.67
C VAL A 112 -11.41 -9.54 -1.69
N LEU A 113 -11.38 -8.28 -2.12
CA LEU A 113 -12.55 -7.41 -2.24
C LEU A 113 -13.06 -7.34 -3.69
N MET A 114 -12.15 -7.34 -4.65
CA MET A 114 -12.46 -7.43 -6.08
C MET A 114 -11.66 -8.57 -6.69
N SER A 115 -12.36 -9.46 -7.40
CA SER A 115 -11.81 -10.68 -7.98
C SER A 115 -11.67 -10.54 -9.50
N VAL A 116 -10.62 -11.16 -10.05
CA VAL A 116 -10.48 -11.44 -11.49
C VAL A 116 -10.69 -12.94 -11.75
N GLY A 117 -10.33 -13.80 -10.80
CA GLY A 117 -10.40 -15.25 -10.93
C GLY A 117 -9.25 -15.84 -11.78
N GLY A 118 -9.36 -17.14 -12.09
CA GLY A 118 -8.36 -17.85 -12.89
C GLY A 118 -6.96 -17.96 -12.24
N GLY A 119 -6.88 -17.86 -10.91
CA GLY A 119 -5.61 -17.85 -10.15
C GLY A 119 -5.08 -16.47 -9.79
N CYS A 120 -5.66 -15.39 -10.33
CA CYS A 120 -5.15 -14.03 -10.11
C CYS A 120 -5.32 -13.58 -8.65
N ASP A 121 -6.39 -14.03 -8.01
CA ASP A 121 -6.74 -13.67 -6.64
C ASP A 121 -5.74 -14.29 -5.64
N GLU A 122 -5.44 -15.57 -5.84
CA GLU A 122 -4.45 -16.32 -5.05
C GLU A 122 -3.06 -15.72 -5.21
N GLU A 123 -2.70 -15.33 -6.43
CA GLU A 123 -1.41 -14.71 -6.71
C GLU A 123 -1.29 -13.32 -6.08
N ALA A 124 -2.32 -12.48 -6.21
CA ALA A 124 -2.37 -11.18 -5.57
C ALA A 124 -2.28 -11.31 -4.03
N MET A 125 -3.01 -12.27 -3.45
CA MET A 125 -2.94 -12.58 -2.03
C MET A 125 -1.54 -13.03 -1.60
N ARG A 126 -0.89 -13.89 -2.39
CA ARG A 126 0.49 -14.35 -2.14
C ARG A 126 1.44 -13.17 -2.08
N VAL A 127 1.44 -12.31 -3.10
CA VAL A 127 2.32 -11.14 -3.17
C VAL A 127 2.01 -10.16 -2.05
N CYS A 128 0.73 -9.87 -1.79
CA CYS A 128 0.32 -8.95 -0.72
C CYS A 128 0.88 -9.37 0.66
N ARG A 129 0.85 -10.67 0.98
CA ARG A 129 1.41 -11.21 2.23
C ARG A 129 2.95 -11.15 2.32
N THR A 130 3.65 -10.90 1.22
CA THR A 130 5.12 -10.69 1.23
C THR A 130 5.52 -9.24 1.50
N ILE A 131 4.56 -8.32 1.50
CA ILE A 131 4.83 -6.90 1.81
C ILE A 131 5.23 -6.81 3.29
N PRO A 132 6.37 -6.18 3.61
CA PRO A 132 6.81 -6.09 5.00
C PRO A 132 5.91 -5.16 5.81
N ASN A 133 5.88 -5.36 7.13
CA ASN A 133 5.16 -4.50 8.08
C ASN A 133 5.89 -3.17 8.30
N GLN A 134 6.05 -2.39 7.23
CA GLN A 134 6.69 -1.07 7.23
C GLN A 134 5.64 0.04 7.03
N TRP A 135 4.48 -0.13 7.68
CA TRP A 135 3.43 0.87 7.65
C TRP A 135 3.59 1.84 8.81
N ILE A 136 3.39 3.11 8.51
CA ILE A 136 3.14 4.16 9.48
C ILE A 136 1.62 4.16 9.69
N PRO A 137 1.14 3.95 10.93
CA PRO A 137 -0.29 3.87 11.20
C PRO A 137 -1.00 5.19 10.89
N ALA A 138 -2.29 5.08 10.59
CA ALA A 138 -3.15 6.25 10.46
C ALA A 138 -3.32 6.96 11.82
N ARG A 139 -3.56 8.28 11.78
CA ARG A 139 -3.82 9.06 13.00
C ARG A 139 -5.10 9.87 12.90
N LYS A 140 -5.79 9.93 14.03
CA LYS A 140 -6.90 10.86 14.27
C LYS A 140 -6.57 11.69 15.52
N GLY A 141 -6.31 12.97 15.32
CA GLY A 141 -5.65 13.83 16.29
C GLY A 141 -4.31 13.24 16.75
N SER A 142 -4.12 13.13 18.06
CA SER A 142 -2.89 12.57 18.66
C SER A 142 -2.85 11.03 18.70
N ARG A 143 -3.94 10.35 18.33
CA ARG A 143 -4.06 8.89 18.49
C ARG A 143 -3.83 8.16 17.18
N ALA A 144 -3.04 7.09 17.24
CA ALA A 144 -2.99 6.10 16.16
C ALA A 144 -4.30 5.29 16.17
N VAL A 145 -4.83 4.99 14.99
CA VAL A 145 -6.09 4.25 14.83
C VAL A 145 -5.92 3.13 13.81
N PRO A 146 -6.51 1.93 14.04
CA PRO A 146 -6.55 0.90 13.02
C PRO A 146 -7.39 1.35 11.82
N VAL A 147 -6.95 0.97 10.63
CA VAL A 147 -7.64 1.29 9.37
C VAL A 147 -7.66 0.10 8.42
N VAL A 148 -8.68 0.00 7.57
CA VAL A 148 -8.65 -0.88 6.40
C VAL A 148 -7.96 -0.14 5.26
N TYR A 149 -6.96 -0.79 4.67
CA TYR A 149 -6.27 -0.34 3.47
C TYR A 149 -6.58 -1.27 2.32
N GLU A 150 -6.70 -0.72 1.11
CA GLU A 150 -7.00 -1.46 -0.11
C GLU A 150 -5.84 -1.30 -1.10
N LEU A 151 -5.24 -2.41 -1.50
CA LEU A 151 -4.11 -2.45 -2.42
C LEU A 151 -4.50 -3.13 -3.75
N PRO A 152 -4.49 -2.41 -4.88
CA PRO A 152 -4.79 -2.98 -6.18
C PRO A 152 -3.60 -3.71 -6.80
N PHE A 153 -3.86 -4.89 -7.37
CA PHE A 153 -2.95 -5.68 -8.20
C PHE A 153 -3.52 -5.75 -9.61
N THR A 154 -2.77 -5.25 -10.60
CA THR A 154 -3.27 -5.12 -11.97
C THR A 154 -2.75 -6.27 -12.84
N PHE A 155 -3.66 -7.07 -13.38
CA PHE A 155 -3.37 -8.11 -14.37
C PHE A 155 -3.71 -7.57 -15.76
N LYS A 156 -2.67 -7.37 -16.58
CA LYS A 156 -2.81 -6.85 -17.94
C LYS A 156 -1.96 -7.68 -18.90
N LEU A 157 -2.61 -8.28 -19.89
CA LEU A 157 -1.94 -8.93 -21.01
C LEU A 157 -1.23 -7.88 -21.85
N GLN A 158 -0.02 -8.19 -22.28
CA GLN A 158 0.66 -7.40 -23.28
C GLN A 158 -0.03 -7.65 -24.62
N THR A 159 -0.62 -6.61 -25.20
CA THR A 159 -1.05 -6.67 -26.59
C THR A 159 0.22 -6.71 -27.43
N VAL A 160 0.48 -7.81 -28.12
CA VAL A 160 1.45 -7.80 -29.22
C VAL A 160 0.79 -6.95 -30.31
N ALA A 161 1.36 -5.77 -30.58
CA ALA A 161 0.98 -5.01 -31.76
C ALA A 161 1.32 -5.90 -32.98
N GLN A 162 0.29 -6.27 -33.75
CA GLN A 162 0.47 -6.88 -35.07
C GLN A 162 0.91 -5.80 -36.06
#